data_AF-A0A0K8Q5C9-F1
#
_entry.id   AF-A0A0K8Q5C9-F1
#
_cell.length_a   1.000
_cell.length_b   1.000
_cell.length_c   1.000
_cell.angle_alpha   90.00
_cell.angle_beta   90.00
_cell.angle_gamma   90.00
#
_symmetry.space_group_name_H-M   'P 1'
#
loop_
_entity.id
_entity.type
_entity.pdbx_description
1 polymer ?
#
loop_
_entity_poly.entity_id
_entity_poly.type
_entity_poly.pdbx_seq_one_letter_code
_entity_poly.pdbx_strand_id
1 'polypeptide(L)'
;MAPSSDYTARHLSVLEGLEAVRKRPGMYIGSTDSRGLMHCLWEIIDNSVDEALAGFGHDIKIILHQDNSVEIHDDGRGVPVDIEPKTGLSGVEVVFTKLHAGGKFGGGSYTASGGLHGVGASVVNALSSRLDVEVDRGGKTYKMSFRRGEPGRFKDPGTKPDPASVFEPFLDGSVLDIVGKAKRGVTGTRIRYWADRQIFTPDAKFSYEELAARARQTSFLVPGLKLTVRDERKLAGTPGESGPHEEVFHHDGGLSEFVDFLAADPAVTDTWRLHGSGKFKETVPVLDEKGHSQLAEVERDCEVDVALRWGIGYENTVRSFVNIISTPKGGTHQSGFEQALVKTFRKAVEANARKLKAGNDKIEKDDIFAGLTAVLTVRLAEPQFEGQTKEILGTSAVKAIVARVVEREINAKLNSANRSDKAQSALLLEKIVSEMKSRISARVHKETQRRKNALETSSMPTKLADCRTDDVVRSELFIVEGDSALGTAKLARSSDFQALLPIRGKILNVQKASVGICFPTPNARL
;
A
#
# COMPACT_ATOMS: atom_id res chain seq x y z
N MET A 1 -7.37 3.69 53.60
CA MET A 1 -7.54 2.40 52.92
C MET A 1 -8.40 2.64 51.70
N ALA A 2 -7.90 2.34 50.49
CA ALA A 2 -8.75 2.35 49.31
C ALA A 2 -9.79 1.23 49.46
N PRO A 3 -11.08 1.46 49.14
CA PRO A 3 -12.09 0.42 49.25
C PRO A 3 -11.71 -0.75 48.34
N SER A 4 -11.68 -1.96 48.91
CA SER A 4 -11.47 -3.19 48.16
C SER A 4 -12.67 -3.39 47.24
N SER A 5 -12.52 -3.04 45.97
CA SER A 5 -13.54 -3.36 44.97
C SER A 5 -13.47 -4.87 44.69
N ASP A 6 -14.46 -5.62 45.17
CA ASP A 6 -14.55 -7.06 44.90
C ASP A 6 -14.72 -7.29 43.39
N TYR A 7 -13.62 -7.66 42.72
CA TYR A 7 -13.62 -8.08 41.32
C TYR A 7 -14.06 -9.53 41.22
N THR A 8 -15.36 -9.74 40.99
CA THR A 8 -15.98 -11.07 40.80
C THR A 8 -16.42 -11.30 39.34
N ALA A 9 -16.80 -12.56 39.03
CA ALA A 9 -17.21 -12.98 37.68
C ALA A 9 -18.33 -12.14 37.05
N ARG A 10 -19.20 -11.50 37.84
CA ARG A 10 -20.27 -10.60 37.33
C ARG A 10 -19.75 -9.35 36.63
N HIS A 11 -18.48 -8.99 36.84
CA HIS A 11 -17.83 -7.86 36.17
C HIS A 11 -17.14 -8.29 34.86
N LEU A 12 -17.20 -9.58 34.51
CA LEU A 12 -16.78 -10.07 33.20
C LEU A 12 -17.88 -9.77 32.20
N SER A 13 -17.56 -8.99 31.17
CA SER A 13 -18.43 -8.78 30.02
C SER A 13 -17.98 -9.68 28.88
N VAL A 14 -18.86 -10.57 28.43
CA VAL A 14 -18.67 -11.39 27.23
C VAL A 14 -19.36 -10.68 26.07
N LEU A 15 -18.61 -10.41 25.00
CA LEU A 15 -19.15 -9.82 23.77
C LEU A 15 -19.27 -10.95 22.75
N GLU A 16 -20.48 -11.21 22.28
CA GLU A 16 -20.73 -12.28 21.32
C GLU A 16 -20.87 -11.73 19.89
N GLY A 17 -20.38 -12.52 18.92
CA GLY A 17 -20.52 -12.22 17.50
C GLY A 17 -20.03 -10.82 17.11
N LEU A 18 -20.90 -10.08 16.40
CA LEU A 18 -20.58 -8.77 15.85
C LEU A 18 -20.57 -7.63 16.88
N GLU A 19 -21.05 -7.86 18.10
CA GLU A 19 -20.97 -6.85 19.17
C GLU A 19 -19.52 -6.54 19.54
N ALA A 20 -18.66 -7.56 19.54
CA ALA A 20 -17.22 -7.41 19.81
C ALA A 20 -16.56 -6.50 18.77
N VAL A 21 -16.95 -6.63 17.49
CA VAL A 21 -16.48 -5.78 16.40
C VAL A 21 -16.87 -4.33 16.62
N ARG A 22 -18.14 -4.06 16.93
CA ARG A 22 -18.64 -2.70 17.17
C ARG A 22 -18.00 -2.05 18.40
N LYS A 23 -17.68 -2.82 19.44
CA LYS A 23 -17.04 -2.31 20.66
C LYS A 23 -15.57 -1.96 20.43
N ARG A 24 -14.87 -2.69 19.55
CA ARG A 24 -13.44 -2.52 19.26
C ARG A 24 -13.15 -2.50 17.75
N PRO A 25 -13.71 -1.53 17.00
CA PRO A 25 -13.63 -1.50 15.53
C PRO A 25 -12.19 -1.38 15.02
N GLY A 26 -11.33 -0.63 15.73
CA GLY A 26 -9.93 -0.45 15.34
C GLY A 26 -9.11 -1.76 15.27
N MET A 27 -9.51 -2.82 15.98
CA MET A 27 -8.86 -4.13 15.86
C MET A 27 -9.12 -4.81 14.52
N TYR A 28 -10.22 -4.46 13.85
CA TYR A 28 -10.66 -5.09 12.60
C TYR A 28 -10.36 -4.21 11.38
N ILE A 29 -10.56 -2.89 11.49
CA ILE A 29 -10.43 -1.93 10.37
C ILE A 29 -9.31 -0.90 10.59
N GLY A 30 -8.49 -1.06 11.64
CA GLY A 30 -7.34 -0.20 11.95
C GLY A 30 -7.69 1.12 12.66
N SER A 31 -8.67 1.86 12.16
CA SER A 31 -9.11 3.15 12.71
C SER A 31 -10.62 3.37 12.51
N THR A 32 -11.17 4.43 13.09
CA THR A 32 -12.56 4.87 12.88
C THR A 32 -12.68 6.20 12.14
N ASP A 33 -11.57 6.66 11.56
CA ASP A 33 -11.50 7.81 10.65
C ASP A 33 -11.75 7.37 9.18
N SER A 34 -11.50 8.27 8.22
CA SER A 34 -11.63 7.97 6.78
C SER A 34 -10.83 6.73 6.34
N ARG A 35 -9.69 6.41 6.97
CA ARG A 35 -8.88 5.23 6.57
C ARG A 35 -9.62 3.93 6.88
N GLY A 36 -10.22 3.82 8.06
CA GLY A 36 -11.03 2.67 8.43
C GLY A 36 -12.30 2.55 7.60
N LEU A 37 -12.90 3.70 7.22
CA LEU A 37 -14.04 3.73 6.32
C LEU A 37 -13.68 3.24 4.91
N MET A 38 -12.55 3.68 4.37
CA MET A 38 -12.03 3.17 3.10
C MET A 38 -11.66 1.69 3.19
N HIS A 39 -11.14 1.22 4.34
CA HIS A 39 -10.88 -0.21 4.57
C HIS A 39 -12.14 -1.07 4.46
N CYS A 40 -13.28 -0.58 4.98
CA CYS A 40 -14.56 -1.27 4.80
C CYS A 40 -14.93 -1.41 3.32
N LEU A 41 -14.71 -0.35 2.53
CA LEU A 41 -14.96 -0.37 1.10
C LEU A 41 -14.01 -1.35 0.38
N TRP A 42 -12.73 -1.39 0.75
CA TRP A 42 -11.76 -2.33 0.20
C TRP A 42 -12.16 -3.78 0.43
N GLU A 43 -12.66 -4.15 1.61
CA GLU A 43 -13.06 -5.53 1.90
C GLU A 43 -14.24 -6.01 1.02
N ILE A 44 -15.16 -5.13 0.63
CA ILE A 44 -16.26 -5.50 -0.28
C ILE A 44 -15.78 -5.56 -1.74
N ILE A 45 -14.95 -4.60 -2.17
CA ILE A 45 -14.35 -4.61 -3.51
C ILE A 45 -13.47 -5.85 -3.69
N ASP A 46 -12.59 -6.14 -2.73
CA ASP A 46 -11.67 -7.28 -2.81
C ASP A 46 -12.45 -8.61 -2.89
N ASN A 47 -13.61 -8.75 -2.22
CA ASN A 47 -14.48 -9.91 -2.41
C ASN A 47 -15.01 -10.06 -3.85
N SER A 48 -15.35 -8.94 -4.48
CA SER A 48 -15.81 -8.91 -5.88
C SER A 48 -14.66 -9.24 -6.85
N VAL A 49 -13.46 -8.73 -6.57
CA VAL A 49 -12.28 -9.03 -7.40
C VAL A 49 -11.81 -10.48 -7.21
N ASP A 50 -11.98 -11.07 -6.03
CA ASP A 50 -11.70 -12.49 -5.79
C ASP A 50 -12.57 -13.41 -6.65
N GLU A 51 -13.83 -13.02 -6.96
CA GLU A 51 -14.65 -13.72 -7.96
C GLU A 51 -14.04 -13.64 -9.35
N ALA A 52 -13.63 -12.45 -9.78
CA ALA A 52 -13.00 -12.22 -11.08
C ALA A 52 -11.69 -13.01 -11.22
N LEU A 53 -10.87 -13.05 -10.16
CA LEU A 53 -9.64 -13.86 -10.10
C LEU A 53 -9.92 -15.36 -10.18
N ALA A 54 -11.05 -15.83 -9.64
CA ALA A 54 -11.51 -17.21 -9.79
C ALA A 54 -12.08 -17.50 -11.20
N GLY A 55 -12.07 -16.52 -12.11
CA GLY A 55 -12.56 -16.64 -13.47
C GLY A 55 -14.06 -16.37 -13.63
N PHE A 56 -14.70 -15.74 -12.63
CA PHE A 56 -16.12 -15.43 -12.63
C PHE A 56 -16.36 -13.92 -12.53
N GLY A 57 -17.14 -13.38 -13.47
CA GLY A 57 -17.39 -11.94 -13.55
C GLY A 57 -16.28 -11.17 -14.26
N HIS A 58 -16.66 -10.04 -14.86
CA HIS A 58 -15.79 -9.17 -15.65
C HIS A 58 -16.08 -7.68 -15.43
N ASP A 59 -17.12 -7.33 -14.67
CA ASP A 59 -17.56 -5.96 -14.44
C ASP A 59 -17.82 -5.73 -12.94
N ILE A 60 -17.11 -4.76 -12.36
CA ILE A 60 -17.36 -4.30 -10.99
C ILE A 60 -17.70 -2.82 -11.06
N LYS A 61 -18.88 -2.45 -10.57
CA LYS A 61 -19.32 -1.06 -10.46
C LYS A 61 -19.36 -0.61 -9.00
N ILE A 62 -18.68 0.48 -8.71
CA ILE A 62 -18.66 1.15 -7.41
C ILE A 62 -19.36 2.49 -7.54
N ILE A 63 -20.39 2.73 -6.73
CA ILE A 63 -21.21 3.95 -6.78
C ILE A 63 -21.18 4.62 -5.41
N LEU A 64 -20.77 5.89 -5.37
CA LEU A 64 -20.87 6.76 -4.19
C LEU A 64 -22.15 7.59 -4.30
N HIS A 65 -23.13 7.33 -3.44
CA HIS A 65 -24.46 7.96 -3.51
C HIS A 65 -24.56 9.25 -2.67
N GLN A 66 -25.57 10.08 -2.98
CA GLN A 66 -25.86 11.35 -2.29
C GLN A 66 -26.21 11.21 -0.81
N ASP A 67 -26.73 10.05 -0.41
CA ASP A 67 -27.10 9.75 0.96
C ASP A 67 -25.92 9.21 1.81
N ASN A 68 -24.69 9.39 1.32
CA ASN A 68 -23.44 8.88 1.91
C ASN A 68 -23.34 7.35 2.00
N SER A 69 -24.17 6.61 1.25
CA SER A 69 -23.94 5.18 1.04
C SER A 69 -22.96 4.93 -0.11
N VAL A 70 -22.39 3.73 -0.08
CA VAL A 70 -21.64 3.17 -1.19
C VAL A 70 -22.28 1.86 -1.62
N GLU A 71 -22.34 1.65 -2.93
CA GLU A 71 -22.83 0.43 -3.56
C GLU A 71 -21.73 -0.20 -4.38
N ILE A 72 -21.57 -1.52 -4.26
CA ILE A 72 -20.67 -2.34 -5.06
C ILE A 72 -21.52 -3.39 -5.77
N HIS A 73 -21.39 -3.48 -7.09
CA HIS A 73 -22.09 -4.45 -7.93
C HIS A 73 -21.07 -5.23 -8.74
N ASP A 74 -21.08 -6.56 -8.58
CA ASP A 74 -20.33 -7.49 -9.42
C ASP A 74 -21.26 -8.39 -10.24
N ASP A 75 -20.75 -8.94 -11.33
CA ASP A 75 -21.39 -9.94 -12.16
C ASP A 75 -20.76 -11.34 -12.01
N GLY A 76 -20.22 -11.63 -10.83
CA GLY A 76 -19.68 -12.93 -10.47
C GLY A 76 -20.78 -13.98 -10.27
N ARG A 77 -20.46 -15.05 -9.52
CA ARG A 77 -21.42 -16.15 -9.28
C ARG A 77 -22.60 -15.76 -8.38
N GLY A 78 -22.44 -14.68 -7.60
CA GLY A 78 -23.36 -14.30 -6.53
C GLY A 78 -23.10 -15.08 -5.24
N VAL A 79 -23.17 -14.38 -4.10
CA VAL A 79 -23.07 -15.00 -2.76
C VAL A 79 -24.07 -16.17 -2.64
N PRO A 80 -23.70 -17.32 -2.03
CA PRO A 80 -24.60 -18.46 -1.92
C PRO A 80 -25.93 -18.11 -1.24
N VAL A 81 -27.04 -18.49 -1.88
CA VAL A 81 -28.41 -18.20 -1.41
C VAL A 81 -29.06 -19.41 -0.72
N ASP A 82 -28.47 -20.58 -0.90
CA ASP A 82 -28.83 -21.83 -0.27
C ASP A 82 -28.45 -21.87 1.21
N ILE A 83 -29.04 -22.82 1.93
CA ILE A 83 -28.85 -22.99 3.37
C ILE A 83 -27.52 -23.72 3.63
N GLU A 84 -26.67 -23.14 4.48
CA GLU A 84 -25.45 -23.78 4.93
C GLU A 84 -25.81 -24.85 6.00
N PRO A 85 -25.41 -26.12 5.81
CA PRO A 85 -25.92 -27.23 6.62
C PRO A 85 -25.61 -27.17 8.12
N LYS A 86 -24.47 -26.59 8.53
CA LYS A 86 -24.05 -26.59 9.95
C LYS A 86 -24.78 -25.52 10.77
N THR A 87 -25.02 -24.36 10.18
CA THR A 87 -25.63 -23.20 10.83
C THR A 87 -27.14 -23.13 10.62
N GLY A 88 -27.65 -23.75 9.54
CA GLY A 88 -29.06 -23.65 9.15
C GLY A 88 -29.44 -22.28 8.58
N LEU A 89 -28.48 -21.39 8.36
CA LEU A 89 -28.69 -20.04 7.83
C LEU A 89 -28.42 -20.00 6.32
N SER A 90 -29.00 -19.03 5.62
CA SER A 90 -28.64 -18.79 4.22
C SER A 90 -27.17 -18.39 4.08
N GLY A 91 -26.51 -18.76 2.98
CA GLY A 91 -25.11 -18.39 2.75
C GLY A 91 -24.86 -16.87 2.84
N VAL A 92 -25.81 -16.06 2.34
CA VAL A 92 -25.83 -14.59 2.51
C VAL A 92 -25.73 -14.23 3.99
N GLU A 93 -26.64 -14.74 4.81
CA GLU A 93 -26.63 -14.41 6.23
C GLU A 93 -25.37 -14.89 6.95
N VAL A 94 -24.88 -16.09 6.64
CA VAL A 94 -23.63 -16.62 7.22
C VAL A 94 -22.47 -15.66 6.96
N VAL A 95 -22.29 -15.23 5.71
CA VAL A 95 -21.20 -14.34 5.29
C VAL A 95 -21.27 -12.96 5.97
N PHE A 96 -22.48 -12.45 6.22
CA PHE A 96 -22.67 -11.12 6.78
C PHE A 96 -22.88 -11.09 8.31
N THR A 97 -23.12 -12.22 8.98
CA THR A 97 -23.40 -12.26 10.44
C THR A 97 -22.40 -13.09 11.25
N LYS A 98 -21.68 -14.02 10.62
CA LYS A 98 -20.70 -14.89 11.30
C LYS A 98 -19.28 -14.45 10.98
N LEU A 99 -18.49 -14.23 12.04
CA LEU A 99 -17.05 -14.05 11.91
C LEU A 99 -16.41 -15.38 11.52
N HIS A 100 -15.36 -15.31 10.69
CA HIS A 100 -14.60 -16.47 10.22
C HIS A 100 -15.45 -17.48 9.44
N ALA A 101 -16.42 -16.99 8.68
CA ALA A 101 -17.26 -17.81 7.82
C ALA A 101 -17.13 -17.40 6.35
N GLY A 102 -16.90 -18.38 5.47
CA GLY A 102 -16.80 -18.14 4.02
C GLY A 102 -16.19 -19.31 3.26
N GLY A 103 -16.41 -19.37 1.94
CA GLY A 103 -15.84 -20.41 1.07
C GLY A 103 -14.33 -20.26 0.78
N LYS A 104 -13.68 -19.26 1.40
CA LYS A 104 -12.27 -18.91 1.20
C LYS A 104 -11.33 -19.70 2.12
N PHE A 105 -11.86 -20.55 3.00
CA PHE A 105 -11.10 -21.46 3.86
C PHE A 105 -10.96 -22.84 3.19
N GLY A 106 -9.77 -23.45 3.27
CA GLY A 106 -9.58 -24.85 2.86
C GLY A 106 -9.36 -25.10 1.37
N GLY A 107 -8.93 -24.09 0.60
CA GLY A 107 -8.38 -24.24 -0.77
C GLY A 107 -9.34 -24.70 -1.88
N GLY A 108 -10.60 -25.00 -1.57
CA GLY A 108 -11.52 -25.63 -2.52
C GLY A 108 -12.16 -24.68 -3.55
N SER A 109 -12.48 -23.44 -3.18
CA SER A 109 -13.21 -22.51 -4.07
C SER A 109 -12.34 -21.39 -4.66
N TYR A 110 -11.18 -21.09 -4.06
CA TYR A 110 -10.25 -20.06 -4.50
C TYR A 110 -8.82 -20.54 -4.32
N THR A 111 -8.04 -20.53 -5.40
CA THR A 111 -6.61 -20.89 -5.40
C THR A 111 -5.72 -19.73 -4.95
N ALA A 112 -6.15 -18.50 -5.20
CA ALA A 112 -5.56 -17.25 -4.72
C ALA A 112 -6.69 -16.26 -4.40
N SER A 113 -6.67 -15.66 -3.21
CA SER A 113 -7.71 -14.74 -2.72
C SER A 113 -7.09 -13.70 -1.80
N GLY A 114 -7.56 -12.45 -1.90
CA GLY A 114 -7.20 -11.38 -0.96
C GLY A 114 -7.98 -11.47 0.35
N GLY A 115 -9.21 -11.97 0.32
CA GLY A 115 -9.98 -12.30 1.51
C GLY A 115 -9.51 -13.60 2.14
N LEU A 116 -8.91 -13.56 3.34
CA LEU A 116 -8.33 -14.75 3.98
C LEU A 116 -8.90 -15.07 5.36
N HIS A 117 -9.45 -14.06 6.02
CA HIS A 117 -9.88 -14.19 7.42
C HIS A 117 -11.37 -14.47 7.58
N GLY A 118 -12.16 -14.37 6.50
CA GLY A 118 -13.62 -14.58 6.52
C GLY A 118 -14.36 -13.65 7.49
N VAL A 119 -13.83 -12.44 7.72
CA VAL A 119 -14.43 -11.44 8.60
C VAL A 119 -14.87 -10.18 7.87
N GLY A 120 -14.31 -9.87 6.70
CA GLY A 120 -14.48 -8.58 6.01
C GLY A 120 -15.93 -8.13 5.88
N ALA A 121 -16.75 -8.88 5.14
CA ALA A 121 -18.15 -8.53 4.90
C ALA A 121 -18.99 -8.40 6.19
N SER A 122 -18.79 -9.31 7.15
CA SER A 122 -19.47 -9.26 8.44
C SER A 122 -19.04 -8.07 9.31
N VAL A 123 -17.77 -7.64 9.24
CA VAL A 123 -17.28 -6.43 9.90
C VAL A 123 -17.91 -5.20 9.27
N VAL A 124 -17.95 -5.12 7.93
CA VAL A 124 -18.62 -4.01 7.24
C VAL A 124 -20.09 -3.93 7.65
N ASN A 125 -20.80 -5.06 7.74
CA ASN A 125 -22.17 -5.11 8.23
C ASN A 125 -22.30 -4.61 9.69
N ALA A 126 -21.43 -5.11 10.58
CA ALA A 126 -21.41 -4.70 11.97
C ALA A 126 -21.22 -3.17 12.12
N LEU A 127 -20.39 -2.57 11.27
CA LEU A 127 -20.05 -1.14 11.32
C LEU A 127 -20.95 -0.26 10.45
N SER A 128 -22.01 -0.84 9.86
CA SER A 128 -23.00 -0.12 9.07
C SER A 128 -24.26 0.18 9.87
N SER A 129 -24.83 1.37 9.70
CA SER A 129 -26.17 1.66 10.23
C SER A 129 -27.24 0.89 9.45
N ARG A 130 -26.99 0.65 8.17
CA ARG A 130 -27.77 -0.23 7.29
C ARG A 130 -26.86 -0.87 6.26
N LEU A 131 -27.09 -2.14 5.95
CA LEU A 131 -26.48 -2.85 4.84
C LEU A 131 -27.56 -3.67 4.12
N ASP A 132 -27.67 -3.50 2.81
CA ASP A 132 -28.56 -4.26 1.94
C ASP A 132 -27.71 -5.12 0.99
N VAL A 133 -28.07 -6.39 0.87
CA VAL A 133 -27.46 -7.35 -0.06
C VAL A 133 -28.54 -7.83 -1.02
N GLU A 134 -28.28 -7.72 -2.31
CA GLU A 134 -29.06 -8.37 -3.35
C GLU A 134 -28.22 -9.37 -4.13
N VAL A 135 -28.76 -10.55 -4.40
CA VAL A 135 -28.10 -11.58 -5.20
C VAL A 135 -28.99 -11.97 -6.36
N ASP A 136 -28.48 -11.81 -7.58
CA ASP A 136 -29.11 -12.39 -8.76
C ASP A 136 -28.60 -13.81 -8.94
N ARG A 137 -29.48 -14.80 -8.85
CA ARG A 137 -29.13 -16.21 -9.06
C ARG A 137 -30.37 -17.03 -9.42
N GLY A 138 -30.24 -17.96 -10.36
CA GLY A 138 -31.33 -18.86 -10.72
C GLY A 138 -32.60 -18.15 -11.24
N GLY A 139 -32.45 -17.00 -11.90
CA GLY A 139 -33.58 -16.22 -12.45
C GLY A 139 -34.37 -15.42 -11.42
N LYS A 140 -33.88 -15.30 -10.19
CA LYS A 140 -34.48 -14.53 -9.10
C LYS A 140 -33.49 -13.50 -8.55
N THR A 141 -34.02 -12.42 -7.99
CA THR A 141 -33.26 -11.47 -7.19
C THR A 141 -33.64 -11.69 -5.74
N TYR A 142 -32.68 -12.15 -4.96
CA TYR A 142 -32.79 -12.36 -3.52
C TYR A 142 -32.33 -11.12 -2.78
N LYS A 143 -32.93 -10.79 -1.63
CA LYS A 143 -32.54 -9.64 -0.80
C LYS A 143 -32.53 -9.99 0.68
N MET A 144 -31.52 -9.50 1.38
CA MET A 144 -31.48 -9.43 2.84
C MET A 144 -30.95 -8.06 3.28
N SER A 145 -31.55 -7.52 4.33
CA SER A 145 -31.14 -6.25 4.92
C SER A 145 -30.68 -6.46 6.36
N PHE A 146 -29.78 -5.59 6.81
CA PHE A 146 -29.18 -5.65 8.12
C PHE A 146 -29.10 -4.27 8.76
N ARG A 147 -29.29 -4.20 10.08
CA ARG A 147 -29.04 -3.02 10.89
C ARG A 147 -27.95 -3.37 11.91
N ARG A 148 -26.75 -2.81 11.74
CA ARG A 148 -25.63 -3.01 12.69
C ARG A 148 -25.27 -4.48 12.91
N GLY A 149 -25.32 -5.29 11.84
CA GLY A 149 -25.07 -6.73 11.92
C GLY A 149 -26.31 -7.59 12.16
N GLU A 150 -27.43 -7.02 12.61
CA GLU A 150 -28.67 -7.76 12.88
C GLU A 150 -29.51 -7.91 11.60
N PRO A 151 -29.89 -9.13 11.18
CA PRO A 151 -30.72 -9.33 9.99
C PRO A 151 -32.18 -8.97 10.24
N GLY A 152 -32.83 -8.37 9.25
CA GLY A 152 -34.24 -7.97 9.36
C GLY A 152 -34.75 -7.23 8.13
N ARG A 153 -35.83 -6.48 8.30
CA ARG A 153 -36.48 -5.71 7.23
C ARG A 153 -36.58 -4.24 7.60
N PHE A 154 -36.29 -3.36 6.64
CA PHE A 154 -36.60 -1.94 6.74
C PHE A 154 -37.94 -1.64 6.07
N LYS A 155 -38.78 -0.84 6.74
CA LYS A 155 -40.01 -0.27 6.18
C LYS A 155 -39.70 1.07 5.51
N ASP A 156 -39.20 1.00 4.30
CA ASP A 156 -38.79 2.19 3.55
C ASP A 156 -39.98 3.00 3.00
N PRO A 157 -39.88 4.34 2.98
CA PRO A 157 -40.87 5.20 2.33
C PRO A 157 -40.68 5.12 0.80
N GLY A 158 -41.43 4.21 0.17
CA GLY A 158 -41.38 4.02 -1.28
C GLY A 158 -40.14 3.22 -1.72
N THR A 159 -39.47 3.66 -2.79
CA THR A 159 -38.33 2.93 -3.39
C THR A 159 -36.96 3.45 -2.95
N LYS A 160 -36.89 4.33 -1.95
CA LYS A 160 -35.63 4.91 -1.47
C LYS A 160 -35.21 4.28 -0.14
N PRO A 161 -34.13 3.48 -0.12
CA PRO A 161 -33.53 2.99 1.12
C PRO A 161 -33.11 4.15 2.03
N ASP A 162 -33.48 4.09 3.31
CA ASP A 162 -33.02 5.02 4.34
C ASP A 162 -32.57 4.24 5.60
N PRO A 163 -31.36 4.49 6.14
CA PRO A 163 -30.93 3.90 7.41
C PRO A 163 -31.78 4.31 8.63
N ALA A 164 -32.56 5.39 8.53
CA ALA A 164 -33.47 5.86 9.58
C ALA A 164 -34.88 5.22 9.51
N SER A 165 -35.17 4.44 8.46
CA SER A 165 -36.44 3.70 8.33
C SER A 165 -36.66 2.76 9.52
N VAL A 166 -37.94 2.49 9.82
CA VAL A 166 -38.30 1.54 10.88
C VAL A 166 -37.75 0.16 10.52
N PHE A 167 -36.96 -0.42 11.42
CA PHE A 167 -36.34 -1.72 11.24
C PHE A 167 -37.01 -2.77 12.13
N GLU A 168 -37.37 -3.88 11.53
CA GLU A 168 -37.97 -5.05 12.17
C GLU A 168 -36.98 -6.21 12.10
N PRO A 169 -36.32 -6.57 13.22
CA PRO A 169 -35.41 -7.69 13.25
C PRO A 169 -36.17 -9.01 13.06
N PHE A 170 -35.51 -10.01 12.49
CA PHE A 170 -36.05 -11.36 12.49
C PHE A 170 -35.94 -11.97 13.90
N LEU A 171 -37.08 -12.32 14.50
CA LEU A 171 -37.13 -12.90 15.85
C LEU A 171 -37.06 -14.43 15.82
N ASP A 172 -37.80 -15.05 14.89
CA ASP A 172 -37.94 -16.51 14.76
C ASP A 172 -37.55 -16.96 13.34
N GLY A 173 -36.26 -17.16 13.12
CA GLY A 173 -35.73 -17.58 11.82
C GLY A 173 -35.66 -16.43 10.82
N SER A 174 -34.48 -16.25 10.26
CA SER A 174 -34.21 -15.30 9.19
C SER A 174 -34.73 -15.81 7.86
N VAL A 175 -35.17 -14.89 7.00
CA VAL A 175 -35.66 -15.20 5.66
C VAL A 175 -34.90 -14.38 4.63
N LEU A 176 -34.40 -15.05 3.60
CA LEU A 176 -33.85 -14.42 2.41
C LEU A 176 -34.99 -14.16 1.42
N ASP A 177 -35.41 -12.90 1.29
CA ASP A 177 -36.60 -12.52 0.52
C ASP A 177 -36.34 -12.59 -0.99
N ILE A 178 -37.34 -12.96 -1.78
CA ILE A 178 -37.29 -12.85 -3.25
C ILE A 178 -38.01 -11.55 -3.63
N VAL A 179 -37.25 -10.56 -4.08
CA VAL A 179 -37.76 -9.19 -4.36
C VAL A 179 -37.95 -8.91 -5.85
N GLY A 180 -37.45 -9.78 -6.72
CA GLY A 180 -37.50 -9.57 -8.16
C GLY A 180 -37.19 -10.80 -9.00
N LYS A 181 -37.27 -10.62 -10.31
CA LYS A 181 -36.88 -11.61 -11.33
C LYS A 181 -35.58 -11.14 -11.99
N ALA A 182 -34.58 -12.01 -12.01
CA ALA A 182 -33.36 -11.78 -12.77
C ALA A 182 -33.49 -12.39 -14.17
N LYS A 183 -32.86 -11.78 -15.18
CA LYS A 183 -32.82 -12.34 -16.53
C LYS A 183 -32.11 -13.70 -16.49
N ARG A 184 -32.52 -14.63 -17.36
CA ARG A 184 -31.88 -15.95 -17.45
C ARG A 184 -30.40 -15.79 -17.78
N GLY A 185 -29.54 -16.41 -16.96
CA GLY A 185 -28.08 -16.36 -17.12
C GLY A 185 -27.40 -15.17 -16.44
N VAL A 186 -28.15 -14.19 -15.91
CA VAL A 186 -27.58 -13.12 -15.11
C VAL A 186 -27.32 -13.64 -13.70
N THR A 187 -26.10 -13.42 -13.22
CA THR A 187 -25.67 -13.65 -11.85
C THR A 187 -24.91 -12.43 -11.33
N GLY A 188 -24.77 -12.32 -10.02
CA GLY A 188 -24.00 -11.25 -9.40
C GLY A 188 -24.48 -10.88 -8.01
N THR A 189 -23.71 -10.03 -7.34
CA THR A 189 -24.07 -9.48 -6.02
C THR A 189 -24.09 -7.97 -6.08
N ARG A 190 -25.09 -7.36 -5.46
CA ARG A 190 -25.13 -5.92 -5.14
C ARG A 190 -25.09 -5.75 -3.64
N ILE A 191 -24.14 -4.97 -3.14
CA ILE A 191 -24.00 -4.68 -1.72
C ILE A 191 -24.01 -3.17 -1.57
N ARG A 192 -24.99 -2.65 -0.85
CA ARG A 192 -25.10 -1.22 -0.53
C ARG A 192 -25.12 -1.01 0.97
N TYR A 193 -24.25 -0.14 1.48
CA TYR A 193 -24.18 0.11 2.92
C TYR A 193 -24.00 1.59 3.28
N TRP A 194 -24.49 1.95 4.47
CA TRP A 194 -24.35 3.25 5.09
C TRP A 194 -23.48 3.11 6.34
N ALA A 195 -22.36 3.83 6.39
CA ALA A 195 -21.46 3.78 7.55
C ALA A 195 -22.14 4.30 8.82
N ASP A 196 -21.97 3.60 9.94
CA ASP A 196 -22.60 4.00 11.21
C ASP A 196 -21.89 5.21 11.83
N ARG A 197 -22.60 6.34 11.90
CA ARG A 197 -22.11 7.60 12.50
C ARG A 197 -21.92 7.52 14.02
N GLN A 198 -22.32 6.41 14.67
CA GLN A 198 -21.96 6.13 16.07
C GLN A 198 -20.56 5.53 16.21
N ILE A 199 -19.98 5.01 15.13
CA ILE A 199 -18.65 4.39 15.14
C ILE A 199 -17.63 5.29 14.45
N PHE A 200 -17.95 5.74 13.24
CA PHE A 200 -17.04 6.57 12.44
C PHE A 200 -17.11 8.02 12.87
N THR A 201 -15.96 8.69 12.84
CA THR A 201 -15.88 10.10 13.19
C THR A 201 -16.72 10.97 12.22
N PRO A 202 -17.22 12.14 12.65
CA PRO A 202 -18.05 12.99 11.79
C PRO A 202 -17.36 13.43 10.48
N ASP A 203 -16.04 13.56 10.50
CA ASP A 203 -15.19 13.93 9.38
C ASP A 203 -14.82 12.76 8.46
N ALA A 204 -15.13 11.51 8.85
CA ALA A 204 -14.90 10.34 8.02
C ALA A 204 -15.70 10.41 6.72
N LYS A 205 -14.99 10.31 5.60
CA LYS A 205 -15.54 10.45 4.23
C LYS A 205 -14.85 9.47 3.28
N PHE A 206 -15.61 8.98 2.29
CA PHE A 206 -15.04 8.23 1.18
C PHE A 206 -14.19 9.16 0.30
N SER A 207 -12.95 8.76 0.02
CA SER A 207 -12.07 9.49 -0.88
C SER A 207 -12.24 8.96 -2.31
N TYR A 208 -12.65 9.84 -3.25
CA TYR A 208 -12.76 9.46 -4.66
C TYR A 208 -11.38 9.17 -5.26
N GLU A 209 -10.40 10.00 -4.94
CA GLU A 209 -9.03 9.87 -5.45
C GLU A 209 -8.42 8.52 -5.06
N GLU A 210 -8.55 8.13 -3.79
CA GLU A 210 -8.07 6.82 -3.32
C GLU A 210 -8.83 5.67 -4.00
N LEU A 211 -10.15 5.80 -4.19
CA LEU A 211 -10.97 4.81 -4.87
C LEU A 211 -10.59 4.65 -6.34
N ALA A 212 -10.41 5.75 -7.06
CA ALA A 212 -9.98 5.76 -8.46
C ALA A 212 -8.57 5.19 -8.61
N ALA A 213 -7.65 5.55 -7.71
CA ALA A 213 -6.30 4.99 -7.69
C ALA A 213 -6.32 3.47 -7.43
N ARG A 214 -7.13 3.00 -6.48
CA ARG A 214 -7.30 1.57 -6.20
C ARG A 214 -7.94 0.83 -7.37
N ALA A 215 -9.00 1.37 -7.97
CA ALA A 215 -9.67 0.76 -9.11
C ALA A 215 -8.74 0.59 -10.31
N ARG A 216 -7.96 1.64 -10.64
CA ARG A 216 -6.93 1.61 -11.67
C ARG A 216 -5.83 0.58 -11.38
N GLN A 217 -5.35 0.54 -10.14
CA GLN A 217 -4.37 -0.47 -9.73
C GLN A 217 -4.92 -1.88 -9.94
N THR A 218 -6.16 -2.13 -9.52
CA THR A 218 -6.80 -3.44 -9.63
C THR A 218 -6.99 -3.87 -11.09
N SER A 219 -7.40 -2.97 -11.99
CA SER A 219 -7.57 -3.30 -13.41
C SER A 219 -6.24 -3.65 -14.10
N PHE A 220 -5.11 -3.11 -13.64
CA PHE A 220 -3.79 -3.59 -14.08
C PHE A 220 -3.40 -4.97 -13.52
N LEU A 221 -3.80 -5.28 -12.28
CA LEU A 221 -3.45 -6.54 -11.61
C LEU A 221 -4.34 -7.72 -12.08
N VAL A 222 -5.53 -7.42 -12.61
CA VAL A 222 -6.48 -8.38 -13.15
C VAL A 222 -6.82 -7.97 -14.59
N PRO A 223 -5.99 -8.36 -15.57
CA PRO A 223 -6.20 -7.97 -16.97
C PRO A 223 -7.58 -8.38 -17.48
N GLY A 224 -8.25 -7.46 -18.19
CA GLY A 224 -9.61 -7.67 -18.71
C GLY A 224 -10.75 -7.43 -17.70
N LEU A 225 -10.46 -7.16 -16.43
CA LEU A 225 -11.47 -6.76 -15.45
C LEU A 225 -11.80 -5.27 -15.63
N LYS A 226 -13.08 -4.97 -15.83
CA LYS A 226 -13.57 -3.59 -15.91
C LYS A 226 -14.03 -3.14 -14.53
N LEU A 227 -13.46 -2.03 -14.04
CA LEU A 227 -13.93 -1.35 -12.82
C LEU A 227 -14.51 0.02 -13.18
N THR A 228 -15.76 0.26 -12.78
CA THR A 228 -16.45 1.54 -12.98
C THR A 228 -16.59 2.25 -11.65
N VAL A 229 -16.02 3.45 -11.50
CA VAL A 229 -16.17 4.29 -10.30
C VAL A 229 -17.06 5.47 -10.63
N ARG A 230 -18.22 5.54 -9.98
CA ARG A 230 -19.23 6.58 -10.18
C ARG A 230 -19.45 7.39 -8.91
N ASP A 231 -19.31 8.70 -9.00
CA ASP A 231 -19.59 9.64 -7.90
C ASP A 231 -20.87 10.43 -8.19
N GLU A 232 -21.89 10.19 -7.38
CA GLU A 232 -23.17 10.91 -7.47
C GLU A 232 -23.36 11.92 -6.33
N ARG A 233 -22.37 12.08 -5.44
CA ARG A 233 -22.55 12.74 -4.13
C ARG A 233 -22.93 14.21 -4.18
N LYS A 234 -22.63 14.93 -5.27
CA LYS A 234 -22.87 16.39 -5.39
C LYS A 234 -22.27 17.20 -4.23
N LEU A 235 -21.10 16.79 -3.75
CA LEU A 235 -20.39 17.45 -2.66
C LEU A 235 -19.30 18.37 -3.23
N ALA A 236 -19.14 19.55 -2.64
CA ALA A 236 -18.09 20.49 -3.03
C ALA A 236 -16.70 19.86 -2.91
N GLY A 237 -15.86 20.05 -3.93
CA GLY A 237 -14.51 19.48 -4.00
C GLY A 237 -14.47 17.99 -4.34
N THR A 238 -15.59 17.39 -4.74
CA THR A 238 -15.61 16.03 -5.30
C THR A 238 -15.86 16.08 -6.81
N PRO A 239 -15.39 15.09 -7.60
CA PRO A 239 -15.67 15.06 -9.03
C PRO A 239 -17.18 15.08 -9.35
N GLY A 240 -18.01 14.55 -8.46
CA GLY A 240 -19.46 14.56 -8.58
C GLY A 240 -20.15 15.90 -8.25
N GLU A 241 -19.42 17.00 -7.98
CA GLU A 241 -19.98 18.29 -7.53
C GLU A 241 -21.06 18.86 -8.46
N SER A 242 -20.79 18.88 -9.76
CA SER A 242 -21.68 19.49 -10.77
C SER A 242 -22.65 18.48 -11.42
N GLY A 243 -22.64 17.21 -11.01
CA GLY A 243 -23.42 16.14 -11.61
C GLY A 243 -22.73 14.78 -11.45
N PRO A 244 -23.38 13.67 -11.84
CA PRO A 244 -22.75 12.35 -11.79
C PRO A 244 -21.45 12.32 -12.60
N HIS A 245 -20.35 11.92 -11.95
CA HIS A 245 -19.05 11.72 -12.58
C HIS A 245 -18.74 10.22 -12.62
N GLU A 246 -18.23 9.72 -13.74
CA GLU A 246 -17.98 8.29 -13.93
C GLU A 246 -16.63 8.08 -14.63
N GLU A 247 -15.78 7.25 -14.05
CA GLU A 247 -14.52 6.79 -14.63
C GLU A 247 -14.53 5.27 -14.79
N VAL A 248 -14.06 4.79 -15.93
CA VAL A 248 -13.97 3.37 -16.25
C VAL A 248 -12.51 2.99 -16.40
N PHE A 249 -12.09 1.98 -15.65
CA PHE A 249 -10.74 1.42 -15.67
C PHE A 249 -10.79 0.03 -16.27
N HIS A 250 -10.06 -0.19 -17.36
CA HIS A 250 -9.98 -1.47 -18.05
C HIS A 250 -8.62 -1.55 -18.76
N HIS A 251 -7.79 -2.50 -18.36
CA HIS A 251 -6.43 -2.66 -18.88
C HIS A 251 -6.19 -4.12 -19.28
N ASP A 252 -5.67 -4.33 -20.47
CA ASP A 252 -5.36 -5.66 -21.01
C ASP A 252 -3.87 -5.98 -20.90
N GLY A 253 -2.99 -4.96 -20.81
CA GLY A 253 -1.53 -5.13 -20.79
C GLY A 253 -0.96 -5.56 -19.44
N GLY A 254 -1.80 -5.64 -18.41
CA GLY A 254 -1.45 -6.14 -17.08
C GLY A 254 -0.30 -5.40 -16.41
N LEU A 255 0.60 -6.15 -15.76
CA LEU A 255 1.73 -5.56 -15.04
C LEU A 255 2.68 -4.74 -15.94
N SER A 256 2.79 -5.08 -17.23
CA SER A 256 3.64 -4.34 -18.16
C SER A 256 3.13 -2.91 -18.32
N GLU A 257 1.83 -2.79 -18.60
CA GLU A 257 1.15 -1.49 -18.74
C GLU A 257 1.17 -0.71 -17.41
N PHE A 258 1.12 -1.41 -16.27
CA PHE A 258 1.22 -0.76 -14.97
C PHE A 258 2.61 -0.15 -14.72
N VAL A 259 3.67 -0.86 -15.06
CA VAL A 259 5.04 -0.33 -14.98
C VAL A 259 5.21 0.87 -15.90
N ASP A 260 4.68 0.80 -17.12
CA ASP A 260 4.74 1.90 -18.07
C ASP A 260 3.96 3.12 -17.57
N PHE A 261 2.80 2.92 -16.95
CA PHE A 261 2.02 3.96 -16.29
C PHE A 261 2.75 4.62 -15.11
N LEU A 262 3.43 3.83 -14.28
CA LEU A 262 4.14 4.33 -13.10
C LEU A 262 5.43 5.08 -13.43
N ALA A 263 6.07 4.70 -14.54
CA ALA A 263 7.39 5.19 -14.84
C ALA A 263 7.31 6.50 -15.66
N ALA A 264 7.67 7.59 -14.99
CA ALA A 264 7.58 8.94 -15.55
C ALA A 264 8.77 9.32 -16.44
N ASP A 265 9.84 8.52 -16.45
CA ASP A 265 11.10 8.81 -17.12
C ASP A 265 11.33 7.99 -18.40
N PRO A 266 12.13 8.51 -19.35
CA PRO A 266 12.56 7.76 -20.53
C PRO A 266 13.23 6.43 -20.18
N ALA A 267 12.85 5.39 -20.90
CA ALA A 267 13.31 4.03 -20.68
C ALA A 267 14.78 3.82 -21.10
N VAL A 268 15.55 3.16 -20.24
CA VAL A 268 16.87 2.57 -20.53
C VAL A 268 16.71 1.11 -20.99
N THR A 269 15.75 0.40 -20.40
CA THR A 269 15.35 -0.94 -20.82
C THR A 269 13.87 -0.95 -21.20
N ASP A 270 13.48 -1.86 -22.07
CA ASP A 270 12.06 -2.19 -22.21
C ASP A 270 11.52 -2.76 -20.88
N THR A 271 10.20 -2.88 -20.78
CA THR A 271 9.56 -3.52 -19.63
C THR A 271 9.80 -5.03 -19.68
N TRP A 272 10.66 -5.51 -18.80
CA TRP A 272 11.00 -6.91 -18.66
C TRP A 272 9.97 -7.63 -17.78
N ARG A 273 9.50 -8.78 -18.25
CA ARG A 273 8.59 -9.67 -17.51
C ARG A 273 9.35 -10.86 -16.97
N LEU A 274 9.25 -11.06 -15.66
CA LEU A 274 9.81 -12.20 -14.95
C LEU A 274 8.65 -13.00 -14.39
N HIS A 275 8.51 -14.24 -14.83
CA HIS A 275 7.43 -15.11 -14.40
C HIS A 275 7.95 -16.47 -13.97
N GLY A 276 7.36 -17.03 -12.92
CA GLY A 276 7.67 -18.38 -12.48
C GLY A 276 6.85 -18.79 -11.28
N SER A 277 7.09 -20.00 -10.80
CA SER A 277 6.44 -20.52 -9.61
C SER A 277 7.41 -21.36 -8.79
N GLY A 278 7.06 -21.59 -7.53
CA GLY A 278 7.75 -22.50 -6.65
C GLY A 278 6.79 -23.14 -5.67
N LYS A 279 7.19 -24.31 -5.19
CA LYS A 279 6.46 -25.04 -4.16
C LYS A 279 7.12 -24.87 -2.80
N PHE A 280 6.33 -24.87 -1.75
CA PHE A 280 6.82 -24.96 -0.38
C PHE A 280 5.90 -25.83 0.46
N LYS A 281 6.45 -26.35 1.55
CA LYS A 281 5.73 -27.16 2.52
C LYS A 281 5.53 -26.33 3.79
N GLU A 282 4.33 -26.39 4.35
CA GLU A 282 3.99 -25.74 5.60
C GLU A 282 3.32 -26.75 6.52
N THR A 283 3.71 -26.74 7.79
CA THR A 283 3.05 -27.53 8.82
C THR A 283 1.90 -26.70 9.39
N VAL A 284 0.66 -27.08 9.07
CA VAL A 284 -0.54 -26.37 9.53
C VAL A 284 -1.40 -27.26 10.42
N PRO A 285 -2.09 -26.67 11.42
CA PRO A 285 -3.11 -27.38 12.17
C PRO A 285 -4.34 -27.62 11.27
N VAL A 286 -4.66 -28.89 11.03
CA VAL A 286 -5.88 -29.32 10.33
C VAL A 286 -6.84 -29.90 11.35
N LEU A 287 -8.10 -29.46 11.30
CA LEU A 287 -9.17 -30.00 12.14
C LEU A 287 -9.69 -31.31 11.52
N ASP A 288 -9.75 -32.37 12.31
CA ASP A 288 -10.48 -33.58 11.93
C ASP A 288 -12.01 -33.36 12.00
N GLU A 289 -12.79 -34.32 11.52
CA GLU A 289 -14.27 -34.26 11.55
C GLU A 289 -14.85 -34.12 12.97
N LYS A 290 -14.05 -34.40 14.00
CA LYS A 290 -14.42 -34.30 15.42
C LYS A 290 -13.91 -33.00 16.08
N GLY A 291 -13.24 -32.12 15.33
CA GLY A 291 -12.72 -30.85 15.81
C GLY A 291 -11.39 -30.93 16.55
N HIS A 292 -10.68 -32.06 16.48
CA HIS A 292 -9.31 -32.14 17.01
C HIS A 292 -8.31 -31.60 16.00
N SER A 293 -7.38 -30.77 16.46
CA SER A 293 -6.30 -30.22 15.65
C SER A 293 -5.14 -31.22 15.55
N GLN A 294 -4.74 -31.58 14.33
CA GLN A 294 -3.53 -32.35 14.05
C GLN A 294 -2.63 -31.57 13.10
N LEU A 295 -1.32 -31.60 13.35
CA LEU A 295 -0.36 -30.98 12.44
C LEU A 295 -0.26 -31.84 11.18
N ALA A 296 -0.59 -31.25 10.04
CA ALA A 296 -0.40 -31.85 8.72
C ALA A 296 0.60 -31.04 7.91
N GLU A 297 1.43 -31.75 7.14
CA GLU A 297 2.29 -31.11 6.15
C GLU A 297 1.48 -30.89 4.87
N VAL A 298 1.30 -29.62 4.51
CA VAL A 298 0.56 -29.22 3.32
C VAL A 298 1.55 -28.61 2.32
N GLU A 299 1.57 -29.13 1.11
CA GLU A 299 2.29 -28.54 -0.01
C GLU A 299 1.46 -27.40 -0.61
N ARG A 300 2.10 -26.25 -0.83
CA ARG A 300 1.50 -25.05 -1.41
C ARG A 300 2.31 -24.56 -2.59
N ASP A 301 1.60 -24.00 -3.55
CA ASP A 301 2.18 -23.32 -4.70
C ASP A 301 2.25 -21.81 -4.46
N CYS A 302 3.32 -21.20 -4.96
CA CYS A 302 3.51 -19.76 -5.00
C CYS A 302 3.91 -19.34 -6.40
N GLU A 303 3.04 -18.60 -7.07
CA GLU A 303 3.29 -17.95 -8.37
C GLU A 303 3.94 -16.58 -8.13
N VAL A 304 4.88 -16.23 -9.00
CA VAL A 304 5.61 -14.96 -8.98
C VAL A 304 5.50 -14.34 -10.36
N ASP A 305 4.98 -13.12 -10.45
CA ASP A 305 4.94 -12.32 -11.67
C ASP A 305 5.49 -10.93 -11.36
N VAL A 306 6.48 -10.50 -12.14
CA VAL A 306 7.16 -9.23 -11.97
C VAL A 306 7.24 -8.55 -13.32
N ALA A 307 6.84 -7.29 -13.36
CA ALA A 307 7.21 -6.39 -14.44
C ALA A 307 8.19 -5.35 -13.89
N LEU A 308 9.23 -5.04 -14.64
CA LEU A 308 10.16 -3.97 -14.26
C LEU A 308 10.83 -3.34 -15.47
N ARG A 309 11.19 -2.07 -15.33
CA ARG A 309 12.06 -1.35 -16.28
C ARG A 309 12.99 -0.41 -15.54
N TRP A 310 14.13 -0.12 -16.13
CA TRP A 310 14.98 0.98 -15.70
C TRP A 310 14.77 2.17 -16.64
N GLY A 311 14.65 3.36 -16.07
CA GLY A 311 14.70 4.63 -16.79
C GLY A 311 15.95 5.43 -16.43
N ILE A 312 16.08 6.63 -17.02
CA ILE A 312 17.24 7.51 -16.84
C ILE A 312 17.26 8.23 -15.48
N GLY A 313 16.16 8.19 -14.73
CA GLY A 313 16.01 8.86 -13.45
C GLY A 313 16.86 8.28 -12.33
N TYR A 314 16.73 8.92 -11.16
CA TYR A 314 17.40 8.55 -9.91
C TYR A 314 16.44 7.90 -8.92
N GLU A 315 15.21 8.39 -8.87
CA GLU A 315 14.17 7.85 -7.99
C GLU A 315 13.75 6.45 -8.43
N ASN A 316 13.44 5.60 -7.46
CA ASN A 316 12.92 4.27 -7.72
C ASN A 316 11.44 4.19 -7.30
N THR A 317 10.67 3.42 -8.04
CA THR A 317 9.26 3.15 -7.75
C THR A 317 9.03 1.66 -7.75
N VAL A 318 8.96 1.07 -6.55
CA VAL A 318 8.59 -0.34 -6.37
C VAL A 318 7.19 -0.42 -5.78
N ARG A 319 6.33 -1.24 -6.39
CA ARG A 319 5.00 -1.60 -5.87
C ARG A 319 4.94 -3.12 -5.72
N SER A 320 4.49 -3.59 -4.56
CA SER A 320 4.44 -5.00 -4.23
C SER A 320 3.03 -5.43 -3.84
N PHE A 321 2.64 -6.63 -4.27
CA PHE A 321 1.30 -7.18 -4.13
C PHE A 321 1.34 -8.66 -3.74
N VAL A 322 0.36 -9.08 -2.95
CA VAL A 322 0.11 -10.48 -2.59
C VAL A 322 -1.36 -10.75 -2.80
N ASN A 323 -1.72 -11.67 -3.71
CA ASN A 323 -3.11 -11.92 -4.09
C ASN A 323 -3.87 -10.60 -4.27
N ILE A 324 -3.42 -9.72 -5.20
CA ILE A 324 -3.92 -8.36 -5.50
C ILE A 324 -3.88 -7.31 -4.37
N ILE A 325 -3.59 -7.70 -3.13
CA ILE A 325 -3.50 -6.78 -2.00
C ILE A 325 -2.15 -6.07 -2.02
N SER A 326 -2.19 -4.75 -1.93
CA SER A 326 -0.99 -3.91 -1.81
C SER A 326 -0.28 -4.16 -0.48
N THR A 327 1.03 -4.39 -0.54
CA THR A 327 1.90 -4.52 0.63
C THR A 327 2.84 -3.30 0.73
N PRO A 328 2.34 -2.11 1.15
CA PRO A 328 3.12 -0.87 1.12
C PRO A 328 4.35 -0.90 2.04
N LYS A 329 4.34 -1.77 3.06
CA LYS A 329 5.46 -1.96 3.99
C LYS A 329 6.35 -3.16 3.59
N GLY A 330 6.08 -3.79 2.44
CA GLY A 330 6.87 -4.86 1.87
C GLY A 330 6.62 -6.22 2.51
N GLY A 331 7.68 -6.97 2.78
CA GLY A 331 7.59 -8.33 3.31
C GLY A 331 8.62 -9.28 2.72
N THR A 332 8.37 -10.57 2.88
CA THR A 332 9.28 -11.65 2.46
C THR A 332 9.48 -11.71 0.94
N HIS A 333 8.43 -11.50 0.15
CA HIS A 333 8.47 -11.42 -1.32
C HIS A 333 9.35 -10.26 -1.81
N GLN A 334 9.13 -9.05 -1.30
CA GLN A 334 9.94 -7.88 -1.67
C GLN A 334 11.40 -8.05 -1.25
N SER A 335 11.64 -8.57 -0.04
CA SER A 335 13.01 -8.86 0.43
C SER A 335 13.73 -9.86 -0.47
N GLY A 336 13.02 -10.88 -0.97
CA GLY A 336 13.55 -11.87 -1.92
C GLY A 336 13.90 -11.25 -3.27
N PHE A 337 13.02 -10.40 -3.79
CA PHE A 337 13.23 -9.64 -5.03
C PHE A 337 14.47 -8.74 -4.94
N GLU A 338 14.57 -7.92 -3.89
CA GLU A 338 15.69 -7.01 -3.69
C GLU A 338 17.02 -7.75 -3.55
N GLN A 339 17.04 -8.83 -2.75
CA GLN A 339 18.22 -9.66 -2.56
C GLN A 339 18.70 -10.28 -3.87
N ALA A 340 17.77 -10.80 -4.68
CA ALA A 340 18.08 -11.42 -5.96
C ALA A 340 18.64 -10.43 -6.98
N LEU A 341 18.06 -9.23 -7.09
CA LEU A 341 18.59 -8.18 -7.97
C LEU A 341 20.01 -7.80 -7.56
N VAL A 342 20.22 -7.51 -6.26
CA VAL A 342 21.54 -7.10 -5.76
C VAL A 342 22.60 -8.18 -6.04
N LYS A 343 22.28 -9.45 -5.77
CA LYS A 343 23.20 -10.57 -6.02
C LYS A 343 23.49 -10.77 -7.51
N THR A 344 22.47 -10.69 -8.36
CA THR A 344 22.60 -10.97 -9.81
C THR A 344 23.40 -9.87 -10.50
N PHE A 345 23.08 -8.60 -10.25
CA PHE A 345 23.78 -7.48 -10.88
C PHE A 345 25.22 -7.33 -10.39
N ARG A 346 25.51 -7.59 -9.10
CA ARG A 346 26.91 -7.63 -8.61
C ARG A 346 27.74 -8.65 -9.40
N LYS A 347 27.24 -9.89 -9.51
CA LYS A 347 27.92 -10.94 -10.27
C LYS A 347 28.09 -10.56 -11.74
N ALA A 348 27.08 -9.94 -12.35
CA ALA A 348 27.14 -9.51 -13.74
C ALA A 348 28.16 -8.39 -13.97
N VAL A 349 28.26 -7.41 -13.06
CA VAL A 349 29.29 -6.36 -13.16
C VAL A 349 30.68 -6.91 -12.89
N GLU A 350 30.85 -7.78 -11.89
CA GLU A 350 32.13 -8.44 -11.61
C GLU A 350 32.65 -9.21 -12.83
N ALA A 351 31.77 -9.97 -13.50
CA ALA A 351 32.10 -10.68 -14.73
C ALA A 351 32.50 -9.75 -15.89
N ASN A 352 32.02 -8.50 -15.89
CA ASN A 352 32.26 -7.50 -16.94
C ASN A 352 33.15 -6.33 -16.47
N ALA A 353 33.85 -6.47 -15.34
CA ALA A 353 34.48 -5.35 -14.62
C ALA A 353 35.49 -4.56 -15.47
N ARG A 354 36.26 -5.26 -16.32
CA ARG A 354 37.23 -4.64 -17.23
C ARG A 354 36.54 -3.75 -18.27
N LYS A 355 35.44 -4.22 -18.86
CA LYS A 355 34.69 -3.48 -19.89
C LYS A 355 33.98 -2.26 -19.30
N LEU A 356 33.37 -2.43 -18.13
CA LEU A 356 32.60 -1.38 -17.47
C LEU A 356 33.49 -0.38 -16.71
N LYS A 357 34.80 -0.65 -16.60
CA LYS A 357 35.75 0.12 -15.79
C LYS A 357 35.25 0.30 -14.36
N ALA A 358 34.71 -0.78 -13.76
CA ALA A 358 34.09 -0.73 -12.44
C ALA A 358 35.10 -0.50 -11.31
N GLY A 359 36.37 -0.89 -11.50
CA GLY A 359 37.38 -0.82 -10.45
C GLY A 359 37.17 -1.90 -9.40
N ASN A 360 37.62 -1.63 -8.16
CA ASN A 360 37.43 -2.51 -7.00
C ASN A 360 36.28 -2.08 -6.10
N ASP A 361 35.49 -1.11 -6.53
CA ASP A 361 34.41 -0.53 -5.75
C ASP A 361 33.18 -1.45 -5.74
N LYS A 362 32.50 -1.49 -4.59
CA LYS A 362 31.34 -2.35 -4.39
C LYS A 362 30.05 -1.63 -4.75
N ILE A 363 29.26 -2.27 -5.60
CA ILE A 363 27.89 -1.85 -5.94
C ILE A 363 26.96 -2.05 -4.74
N GLU A 364 26.19 -1.02 -4.41
CA GLU A 364 25.15 -1.03 -3.38
C GLU A 364 23.75 -1.19 -3.98
N LYS A 365 22.75 -1.40 -3.11
CA LYS A 365 21.35 -1.57 -3.55
C LYS A 365 20.87 -0.34 -4.33
N ASP A 366 21.15 0.85 -3.82
CA ASP A 366 20.69 2.11 -4.40
C ASP A 366 21.27 2.35 -5.79
N ASP A 367 22.52 1.91 -6.04
CA ASP A 367 23.15 1.99 -7.37
C ASP A 367 22.39 1.16 -8.43
N ILE A 368 21.82 0.03 -8.02
CA ILE A 368 21.03 -0.87 -8.89
C ILE A 368 19.60 -0.35 -9.02
N PHE A 369 19.06 0.24 -7.96
CA PHE A 369 17.66 0.68 -7.90
C PHE A 369 17.46 2.06 -8.53
N ALA A 370 18.52 2.83 -8.78
CA ALA A 370 18.42 4.15 -9.40
C ALA A 370 17.70 4.10 -10.75
N GLY A 371 16.52 4.72 -10.83
CA GLY A 371 15.65 4.73 -12.02
C GLY A 371 14.86 3.43 -12.22
N LEU A 372 14.83 2.52 -11.26
CA LEU A 372 14.04 1.28 -11.33
C LEU A 372 12.55 1.59 -11.07
N THR A 373 11.70 1.23 -12.02
CA THR A 373 10.26 1.08 -11.78
C THR A 373 9.89 -0.39 -11.87
N ALA A 374 9.26 -0.92 -10.82
CA ALA A 374 8.92 -2.33 -10.73
C ALA A 374 7.55 -2.56 -10.05
N VAL A 375 6.82 -3.52 -10.58
CA VAL A 375 5.60 -4.08 -9.99
C VAL A 375 5.84 -5.57 -9.74
N LEU A 376 5.81 -5.97 -8.47
CA LEU A 376 6.00 -7.35 -8.00
C LEU A 376 4.66 -7.87 -7.48
N THR A 377 4.15 -8.98 -8.02
CA THR A 377 3.00 -9.68 -7.46
C THR A 377 3.34 -11.13 -7.19
N VAL A 378 2.84 -11.66 -6.07
CA VAL A 378 2.88 -13.08 -5.75
C VAL A 378 1.47 -13.59 -5.52
N ARG A 379 1.20 -14.83 -5.96
CA ARG A 379 -0.08 -15.50 -5.72
C ARG A 379 0.15 -16.81 -4.99
N LEU A 380 -0.52 -17.00 -3.87
CA LEU A 380 -0.38 -18.19 -3.04
C LEU A 380 -1.63 -18.44 -2.20
N ALA A 381 -1.83 -19.70 -1.83
CA ALA A 381 -2.87 -20.10 -0.90
C ALA A 381 -2.51 -19.71 0.56
N GLU A 382 -3.49 -19.14 1.26
CA GLU A 382 -3.44 -18.67 2.65
C GLU A 382 -2.11 -17.99 3.06
N PRO A 383 -1.76 -16.84 2.45
CA PRO A 383 -0.61 -16.07 2.88
C PRO A 383 -0.79 -15.53 4.30
N GLN A 384 0.34 -15.44 5.02
CA GLN A 384 0.40 -15.00 6.40
C GLN A 384 0.91 -13.57 6.42
N PHE A 385 0.14 -12.65 6.99
CA PHE A 385 0.52 -11.23 7.17
C PHE A 385 0.82 -10.94 8.63
N GLU A 386 1.69 -9.95 8.90
CA GLU A 386 2.02 -9.54 10.28
C GLU A 386 0.87 -8.83 11.03
N GLY A 387 -0.26 -8.59 10.36
CA GLY A 387 -1.48 -8.02 10.95
C GLY A 387 -2.66 -7.98 9.98
N GLN A 388 -3.84 -7.60 10.50
CA GLN A 388 -5.11 -7.58 9.76
C GLN A 388 -5.12 -6.61 8.58
N THR A 389 -4.34 -5.52 8.64
CA THR A 389 -4.25 -4.54 7.54
C THR A 389 -3.51 -5.06 6.31
N LYS A 390 -2.94 -6.28 6.38
CA LYS A 390 -2.26 -6.99 5.27
C LYS A 390 -1.13 -6.18 4.62
N GLU A 391 -0.46 -5.30 5.37
CA GLU A 391 0.56 -4.39 4.83
C GLU A 391 1.95 -5.03 4.66
N ILE A 392 2.24 -6.11 5.40
CA ILE A 392 3.52 -6.83 5.42
C ILE A 392 3.29 -8.33 5.27
N LEU A 393 3.88 -8.94 4.23
CA LEU A 393 3.88 -10.40 4.07
C LEU A 393 4.90 -11.06 4.99
N GLY A 394 4.44 -12.00 5.82
CA GLY A 394 5.22 -12.79 6.76
C GLY A 394 5.53 -14.24 6.33
N THR A 395 4.94 -14.76 5.24
CA THR A 395 5.20 -16.14 4.78
C THR A 395 6.67 -16.31 4.35
N SER A 396 7.47 -16.97 5.19
CA SER A 396 8.94 -17.03 5.07
C SER A 396 9.44 -17.71 3.79
N ALA A 397 8.77 -18.78 3.36
CA ALA A 397 9.15 -19.56 2.18
C ALA A 397 9.13 -18.74 0.87
N VAL A 398 8.26 -17.74 0.78
CA VAL A 398 8.08 -16.90 -0.42
C VAL A 398 9.36 -16.17 -0.79
N LYS A 399 10.16 -15.76 0.21
CA LYS A 399 11.44 -15.07 -0.02
C LYS A 399 12.37 -15.85 -0.95
N ALA A 400 12.55 -17.14 -0.68
CA ALA A 400 13.46 -17.99 -1.45
C ALA A 400 12.91 -18.30 -2.85
N ILE A 401 11.59 -18.42 -2.99
CA ILE A 401 10.92 -18.67 -4.28
C ILE A 401 11.08 -17.45 -5.18
N VAL A 402 10.71 -16.26 -4.71
CA VAL A 402 10.86 -15.01 -5.47
C VAL A 402 12.32 -14.79 -5.85
N ALA A 403 13.25 -14.96 -4.91
CA ALA A 403 14.66 -14.78 -5.19
C ALA A 403 15.15 -15.70 -6.32
N ARG A 404 14.74 -16.98 -6.30
CA ARG A 404 15.10 -17.96 -7.34
C ARG A 404 14.54 -17.60 -8.71
N VAL A 405 13.27 -17.20 -8.79
CA VAL A 405 12.62 -16.81 -10.04
C VAL A 405 13.31 -15.57 -10.62
N VAL A 406 13.52 -14.54 -9.80
CA VAL A 406 14.17 -13.29 -10.23
C VAL A 406 15.62 -13.54 -10.68
N GLU A 407 16.40 -14.32 -9.92
CA GLU A 407 17.76 -14.70 -10.32
C GLU A 407 17.78 -15.42 -11.68
N ARG A 408 16.87 -16.38 -11.89
CA ARG A 408 16.78 -17.14 -13.14
C ARG A 408 16.46 -16.23 -14.33
N GLU A 409 15.39 -15.45 -14.23
CA GLU A 409 14.89 -14.64 -15.35
C GLU A 409 15.83 -13.46 -15.68
N ILE A 410 16.39 -12.78 -14.67
CA ILE A 410 17.37 -11.72 -14.89
C ILE A 410 18.66 -12.28 -15.50
N ASN A 411 19.14 -13.44 -15.04
CA ASN A 411 20.30 -14.07 -15.69
C ASN A 411 20.00 -14.48 -17.14
N ALA A 412 18.78 -14.94 -17.44
CA ALA A 412 18.38 -15.22 -18.82
C ALA A 412 18.41 -13.96 -19.69
N LYS A 413 17.96 -12.81 -19.16
CA LYS A 413 18.04 -11.51 -19.85
C LYS A 413 19.47 -11.03 -20.06
N LEU A 414 20.29 -11.04 -19.01
CA LEU A 414 21.68 -10.57 -19.07
C LEU A 414 22.58 -11.42 -19.96
N ASN A 415 22.30 -12.72 -20.08
CA ASN A 415 23.05 -13.66 -20.92
C ASN A 415 22.35 -13.99 -22.25
N SER A 416 21.29 -13.25 -22.59
CA SER A 416 20.53 -13.48 -23.82
C SER A 416 21.41 -13.27 -25.06
N ALA A 417 21.25 -14.16 -26.05
CA ALA A 417 21.87 -14.01 -27.36
C ALA A 417 21.14 -12.97 -28.25
N ASN A 418 19.93 -12.55 -27.87
CA ASN A 418 19.16 -11.55 -28.60
C ASN A 418 19.89 -10.20 -28.61
N ARG A 419 20.03 -9.61 -29.80
CA ARG A 419 20.72 -8.32 -29.98
C ARG A 419 20.10 -7.19 -29.16
N SER A 420 18.78 -7.14 -29.05
CA SER A 420 18.07 -6.11 -28.28
C SER A 420 18.36 -6.26 -26.78
N ASP A 421 18.13 -7.45 -26.23
CA ASP A 421 18.39 -7.75 -24.81
C ASP A 421 19.85 -7.48 -24.44
N LYS A 422 20.80 -7.85 -25.32
CA LYS A 422 22.24 -7.61 -25.10
C LYS A 422 22.58 -6.12 -25.07
N ALA A 423 21.98 -5.32 -25.95
CA ALA A 423 22.18 -3.88 -25.98
C ALA A 423 21.62 -3.22 -24.71
N GLN A 424 20.38 -3.55 -24.33
CA GLN A 424 19.75 -3.04 -23.11
C GLN A 424 20.51 -3.45 -21.85
N SER A 425 20.94 -4.70 -21.76
CA SER A 425 21.74 -5.20 -20.64
C SER A 425 23.07 -4.47 -20.51
N ALA A 426 23.74 -4.19 -21.63
CA ALA A 426 24.99 -3.42 -21.60
C ALA A 426 24.77 -1.97 -21.12
N LEU A 427 23.75 -1.30 -21.65
CA LEU A 427 23.38 0.07 -21.23
C LEU A 427 23.01 0.13 -19.75
N LEU A 428 22.23 -0.85 -19.28
CA LEU A 428 21.85 -0.93 -17.87
C LEU A 428 23.06 -1.14 -16.95
N LEU A 429 23.96 -2.07 -17.28
CA LEU A 429 25.18 -2.29 -16.50
C LEU A 429 26.08 -1.05 -16.48
N GLU A 430 26.18 -0.33 -17.60
CA GLU A 430 26.90 0.95 -17.66
C GLU A 430 26.26 2.01 -16.76
N LYS A 431 24.92 2.12 -16.77
CA LYS A 431 24.19 3.02 -15.86
C LYS A 431 24.49 2.69 -14.40
N ILE A 432 24.34 1.43 -13.99
CA ILE A 432 24.56 0.99 -12.60
C ILE A 432 25.99 1.35 -12.14
N VAL A 433 27.00 1.12 -12.99
CA VAL A 433 28.38 1.49 -12.67
C VAL A 433 28.59 3.01 -12.62
N SER A 434 27.88 3.76 -13.46
CA SER A 434 27.87 5.23 -13.40
C SER A 434 27.29 5.75 -12.09
N GLU A 435 26.16 5.20 -11.63
CA GLU A 435 25.54 5.58 -10.35
C GLU A 435 26.46 5.27 -9.16
N MET A 436 27.08 4.08 -9.18
CA MET A 436 28.09 3.71 -8.18
C MET A 436 29.24 4.72 -8.13
N LYS A 437 29.79 5.12 -9.28
CA LYS A 437 30.87 6.12 -9.34
C LYS A 437 30.41 7.48 -8.84
N SER A 438 29.20 7.91 -9.19
CA SER A 438 28.61 9.16 -8.72
C SER A 438 28.46 9.17 -7.20
N ARG A 439 27.95 8.09 -6.61
CA ARG A 439 27.84 7.93 -5.15
C ARG A 439 29.20 8.01 -4.46
N ILE A 440 30.21 7.31 -4.97
CA ILE A 440 31.55 7.31 -4.39
C ILE A 440 32.20 8.69 -4.51
N SER A 441 32.08 9.33 -5.68
CA SER A 441 32.57 10.69 -5.90
C SER A 441 31.91 11.68 -4.93
N ALA A 442 30.59 11.60 -4.75
CA ALA A 442 29.86 12.43 -3.80
C ALA A 442 30.32 12.19 -2.34
N ARG A 443 30.60 10.92 -1.97
CA ARG A 443 31.14 10.58 -0.65
C ARG A 443 32.54 11.17 -0.44
N VAL A 444 33.45 10.97 -1.39
CA VAL A 444 34.82 11.52 -1.34
C VAL A 444 34.80 13.05 -1.29
N HIS A 445 33.89 13.68 -2.04
CA HIS A 445 33.70 15.13 -2.01
C HIS A 445 33.25 15.61 -0.63
N LYS A 446 32.23 14.97 -0.04
CA LYS A 446 31.76 15.26 1.32
C LYS A 446 32.84 15.01 2.39
N GLU A 447 33.62 13.94 2.27
CA GLU A 447 34.74 13.65 3.18
C GLU A 447 35.87 14.69 3.03
N THR A 448 36.19 15.11 1.81
CA THR A 448 37.19 16.16 1.54
C THR A 448 36.73 17.51 2.10
N GLN A 449 35.45 17.84 1.95
CA GLN A 449 34.84 19.02 2.57
C GLN A 449 34.90 18.94 4.10
N ARG A 450 34.56 17.79 4.70
CA ARG A 450 34.68 17.58 6.15
C ARG A 450 36.11 17.71 6.65
N ARG A 451 37.10 17.17 5.92
CA ARG A 451 38.53 17.31 6.29
C ARG A 451 39.01 18.76 6.19
N LYS A 452 38.58 19.49 5.14
CA LYS A 452 38.87 20.94 5.02
C LYS A 452 38.26 21.71 6.19
N ASN A 453 36.99 21.46 6.50
CA ASN A 453 36.32 22.08 7.65
C ASN A 453 36.98 21.67 8.98
N ALA A 454 37.45 20.42 9.12
CA ALA A 454 38.12 19.93 10.32
C ALA A 454 39.48 20.62 10.57
N LEU A 455 40.26 20.84 9.50
CA LEU A 455 41.50 21.63 9.54
C LEU A 455 41.22 23.12 9.81
N GLU A 456 40.08 23.64 9.35
CA GLU A 456 39.62 25.00 9.67
C GLU A 456 39.11 25.14 11.12
N THR A 457 38.51 24.10 11.72
CA THR A 457 38.08 24.14 13.13
C THR A 457 39.22 24.21 14.14
N SER A 458 40.49 24.00 13.75
CA SER A 458 41.62 24.20 14.67
C SER A 458 42.15 25.64 14.72
N SER A 459 41.60 26.55 13.91
CA SER A 459 41.93 27.97 14.00
C SER A 459 40.68 28.80 13.70
N MET A 460 40.15 29.45 14.75
CA MET A 460 39.23 30.57 14.53
C MET A 460 39.82 31.51 13.46
N PRO A 461 38.99 32.09 12.56
CA PRO A 461 39.48 33.02 11.55
C PRO A 461 40.33 34.09 12.23
N THR A 462 41.57 34.31 11.76
CA THR A 462 42.51 35.26 12.40
C THR A 462 41.98 36.68 12.54
N LYS A 463 40.90 37.01 11.81
CA LYS A 463 40.22 38.30 11.81
C LYS A 463 39.00 38.38 12.75
N LEU A 464 38.50 37.25 13.26
CA LEU A 464 37.41 37.22 14.24
C LEU A 464 37.94 37.75 15.57
N ALA A 465 37.33 38.82 16.07
CA ALA A 465 37.55 39.28 17.43
C ALA A 465 36.50 38.63 18.33
N ASP A 466 36.86 37.49 18.93
CA ASP A 466 35.94 36.68 19.70
C ASP A 466 35.54 37.30 21.05
N CYS A 467 34.42 36.84 21.61
CA CYS A 467 33.97 37.14 22.97
C CYS A 467 34.51 36.09 23.97
N ARG A 468 34.28 36.28 25.27
CA ARG A 468 34.82 35.40 26.33
C ARG A 468 33.86 34.29 26.74
N THR A 469 32.57 34.49 26.53
CA THR A 469 31.55 33.52 26.92
C THR A 469 31.36 32.46 25.83
N ASP A 470 31.12 31.22 26.26
CA ASP A 470 30.74 30.10 25.39
C ASP A 470 29.21 29.88 25.38
N ASP A 471 28.44 30.73 26.07
CA ASP A 471 26.97 30.64 26.11
C ASP A 471 26.35 31.18 24.82
N VAL A 472 25.89 30.27 23.96
CA VAL A 472 25.28 30.57 22.65
C VAL A 472 24.06 31.50 22.75
N VAL A 473 23.31 31.44 23.86
CA VAL A 473 22.08 32.23 24.01
C VAL A 473 22.39 33.69 24.36
N ARG A 474 23.52 33.95 25.02
CA ARG A 474 23.96 35.31 25.40
C ARG A 474 24.92 35.95 24.41
N SER A 475 25.54 35.14 23.57
CA SER A 475 26.56 35.61 22.63
C SER A 475 25.92 36.36 21.46
N GLU A 476 26.47 37.52 21.16
CA GLU A 476 26.08 38.33 20.00
C GLU A 476 27.24 38.39 19.01
N LEU A 477 26.96 38.19 17.72
CA LEU A 477 27.95 38.35 16.64
C LEU A 477 27.61 39.55 15.77
N PHE A 478 28.49 40.55 15.74
CA PHE A 478 28.38 41.68 14.84
C PHE A 478 29.24 41.46 13.60
N ILE A 479 28.63 41.58 12.43
CA ILE A 479 29.33 41.53 11.14
C ILE A 479 29.55 42.96 10.67
N VAL A 480 30.81 43.37 10.50
CA VAL A 480 31.19 44.75 10.18
C VAL A 480 31.87 44.86 8.82
N GLU A 481 31.62 45.95 8.10
CA GLU A 481 32.23 46.18 6.80
C GLU A 481 33.68 46.67 6.95
N GLY A 482 34.62 45.78 6.68
CA GLY A 482 36.06 46.05 6.66
C GLY A 482 36.70 46.26 8.03
N ASP A 483 38.02 46.39 8.00
CA ASP A 483 38.84 46.54 9.20
C ASP A 483 38.68 47.92 9.87
N SER A 484 38.22 48.93 9.11
CA SER A 484 37.99 50.28 9.63
C SER A 484 36.84 50.29 10.63
N ALA A 485 35.70 49.67 10.29
CA ALA A 485 34.56 49.55 11.19
C ALA A 485 34.88 48.61 12.38
N LEU A 486 35.69 47.57 12.14
CA LEU A 486 36.17 46.67 13.20
C LEU A 486 36.97 47.42 14.27
N GLY A 487 37.87 48.33 13.89
CA GLY A 487 38.70 49.08 14.85
C GLY A 487 37.85 49.88 15.84
N THR A 488 36.84 50.59 15.34
CA THR A 488 35.91 51.37 16.18
C THR A 488 34.99 50.47 17.01
N ALA A 489 34.37 49.45 16.39
CA ALA A 489 33.46 48.54 17.07
C ALA A 489 34.17 47.71 18.17
N LYS A 490 35.43 47.34 17.95
CA LYS A 490 36.21 46.54 18.90
C LYS A 490 36.49 47.25 20.21
N LEU A 491 36.57 48.58 20.20
CA LEU A 491 36.74 49.39 21.41
C LEU A 491 35.41 49.66 22.13
N ALA A 492 34.29 49.67 21.41
CA ALA A 492 32.98 49.95 21.95
C ALA A 492 32.24 48.71 22.48
N ARG A 493 32.62 47.51 22.02
CA ARG A 493 31.93 46.25 22.38
C ARG A 493 32.14 45.87 23.84
N SER A 494 31.16 45.16 24.40
CA SER A 494 31.40 44.32 25.58
C SER A 494 32.08 43.03 25.15
N SER A 495 33.39 42.90 25.41
CA SER A 495 34.16 41.69 25.05
C SER A 495 33.72 40.42 25.80
N ASP A 496 32.83 40.55 26.79
CA ASP A 496 32.30 39.43 27.55
C ASP A 496 31.36 38.57 26.68
N PHE A 497 30.45 39.20 25.93
CA PHE A 497 29.40 38.50 25.17
C PHE A 497 29.27 38.93 23.70
N GLN A 498 29.98 39.96 23.23
CA GLN A 498 29.85 40.46 21.86
C GLN A 498 31.09 40.13 21.04
N ALA A 499 30.99 39.31 20.01
CA ALA A 499 32.05 39.01 19.04
C ALA A 499 31.92 39.88 17.78
N LEU A 500 33.04 40.15 17.10
CA LEU A 500 33.06 40.96 15.87
C LEU A 500 33.75 40.21 14.72
N LEU A 501 33.07 40.11 13.58
CA LEU A 501 33.59 39.53 12.34
C LEU A 501 33.67 40.58 11.22
N PRO A 502 34.86 40.99 10.79
CA PRO A 502 35.00 41.90 9.65
C PRO A 502 34.82 41.14 8.33
N ILE A 503 33.98 41.67 7.44
CA ILE A 503 33.84 41.21 6.06
C ILE A 503 34.51 42.21 5.11
N ARG A 504 35.28 41.73 4.13
CA ARG A 504 35.89 42.55 3.08
C ARG A 504 35.23 42.23 1.74
N GLY A 505 35.05 43.28 0.94
CA GLY A 505 34.45 43.16 -0.39
C GLY A 505 32.93 42.98 -0.36
N LYS A 506 32.34 42.87 -1.55
CA LYS A 506 30.90 42.65 -1.72
C LYS A 506 30.58 41.17 -1.55
N ILE A 507 29.59 40.87 -0.71
CA ILE A 507 29.07 39.51 -0.52
C ILE A 507 28.56 38.99 -1.87
N LEU A 508 28.91 37.75 -2.20
CA LEU A 508 28.45 37.07 -3.40
C LEU A 508 26.91 37.04 -3.44
N ASN A 509 26.32 37.35 -4.60
CA ASN A 509 24.87 37.22 -4.77
C ASN A 509 24.48 35.74 -4.92
N VAL A 510 23.96 35.17 -3.84
CA VAL A 510 23.58 33.75 -3.74
C VAL A 510 22.37 33.36 -4.62
N GLN A 511 21.57 34.30 -5.12
CA GLN A 511 20.46 33.99 -6.03
C GLN A 511 20.94 33.67 -7.46
N LYS A 512 22.13 34.14 -7.84
CA LYS A 512 22.70 33.95 -9.19
C LYS A 512 23.82 32.91 -9.25
N ALA A 513 24.23 32.36 -8.11
CA ALA A 513 25.34 31.44 -7.99
C ALA A 513 24.84 30.00 -7.72
N SER A 514 25.47 29.01 -8.35
CA SER A 514 25.22 27.60 -8.03
C SER A 514 25.85 27.25 -6.67
N VAL A 515 25.33 26.22 -6.01
CA VAL A 515 25.79 25.80 -4.66
C VAL A 515 27.30 25.56 -4.60
N GLY A 516 27.92 25.07 -5.68
CA GLY A 516 29.37 24.87 -5.75
C GLY A 516 30.20 26.16 -5.74
N ILE A 517 29.62 27.30 -6.15
CA ILE A 517 30.26 28.61 -6.16
C ILE A 517 30.03 29.35 -4.83
N CYS A 518 28.90 29.08 -4.15
CA CYS A 518 28.60 29.64 -2.83
C CYS A 518 29.55 29.17 -1.72
N PHE A 519 30.23 28.04 -1.91
CA PHE A 519 31.23 27.50 -0.99
C PHE A 519 32.62 27.44 -1.65
N PRO A 520 33.28 28.58 -1.94
CA PRO A 520 34.66 28.54 -2.37
C PRO A 520 35.54 28.20 -1.16
N THR A 521 36.52 27.33 -1.36
CA THR A 521 37.65 27.13 -0.42
C THR A 521 38.23 28.47 0.02
N PRO A 522 38.69 28.63 1.29
CA PRO A 522 39.02 29.93 1.89
C PRO A 522 40.24 30.66 1.29
N ASN A 523 40.86 30.12 0.24
CA ASN A 523 41.92 30.81 -0.51
C ASN A 523 41.40 31.60 -1.73
N ALA A 524 40.10 31.60 -2.00
CA ALA A 524 39.52 32.59 -2.90
C ALA A 524 39.42 33.93 -2.14
N ARG A 525 40.36 34.84 -2.45
CA ARG A 525 40.43 36.20 -1.91
C ARG A 525 39.05 36.87 -1.86
N LEU A 526 38.53 37.05 -0.65
CA LEU A 526 37.62 38.12 -0.23
C LEU A 526 38.41 39.12 0.62
#